data_AF-A0A915MET9-F1
#
_entry.id   AF-A0A915MET9-F1
#
_cell.length_a   1.000
_cell.length_b   1.000
_cell.length_c   1.000
_cell.angle_alpha   90.00
_cell.angle_beta   90.00
_cell.angle_gamma   90.00
#
_symmetry.space_group_name_H-M   'P 1'
#
loop_
_entity.id
_entity.type
_entity.pdbx_description
1 polymer ?
#
loop_
_entity_poly.entity_id
_entity_poly.type
_entity_poly.pdbx_seq_one_letter_code
_entity_poly.pdbx_strand_id
1 'polypeptide(L)'
;MVDYLPTLIFLTILFSVPLQFYLSPKSSSDAQYYLHKFVDEIHQIYSKIIGKFFNFSNKKVGEMFEESEQIGDEKEIIGEETISKGEMSGLFGGSDEPRHPRPPHIKYKVGQVVKHKLHNYRGVIVGWDERVKAPDWWIKRVHGTEEIDDPNYTIIIDTRDRLVPQIAYVLERNILLSEGGIVHPLINHYFESFDGKCYKSRPWHKNVYPND
;
A
#
# COMPACT_ATOMS: atom_id res chain seq x y z
N MET A 1 6.72 -21.35 53.09
CA MET A 1 6.13 -20.11 52.55
C MET A 1 6.73 -19.98 51.16
N VAL A 2 5.94 -20.18 50.10
CA VAL A 2 6.50 -20.39 48.76
C VAL A 2 6.67 -19.02 48.09
N ASP A 3 7.92 -18.61 47.90
CA ASP A 3 8.31 -17.33 47.31
C ASP A 3 8.12 -17.33 45.78
N TYR A 4 6.87 -17.42 45.33
CA TYR A 4 6.52 -17.05 43.95
C TYR A 4 6.19 -15.55 43.91
N LEU A 5 7.25 -14.73 43.94
CA LEU A 5 7.10 -13.39 44.53
C LEU A 5 6.73 -12.27 43.55
N PRO A 6 7.35 -12.07 42.38
CA PRO A 6 6.72 -11.21 41.36
C PRO A 6 6.92 -11.65 39.91
N THR A 7 7.98 -12.40 39.62
CA THR A 7 8.40 -12.75 38.25
C THR A 7 7.41 -13.70 37.58
N LEU A 8 6.85 -14.65 38.34
CA LEU A 8 5.84 -15.58 37.86
C LEU A 8 4.53 -14.86 37.52
N ILE A 9 4.13 -13.89 38.35
CA ILE A 9 2.94 -13.04 38.16
C ILE A 9 3.13 -12.15 36.92
N PHE A 10 4.32 -11.56 36.76
CA PHE A 10 4.66 -10.79 35.59
C PHE A 10 4.60 -11.65 34.30
N LEU A 11 5.19 -12.84 34.31
CA LEU A 11 5.10 -13.76 33.18
C LEU A 11 3.67 -14.21 32.89
N THR A 12 2.87 -14.50 33.93
CA THR A 12 1.46 -14.84 33.70
C THR A 12 0.70 -13.68 33.09
N ILE A 13 0.83 -12.44 33.58
CA ILE A 13 0.18 -11.27 32.96
C ILE A 13 0.69 -11.04 31.53
N LEU A 14 2.00 -11.17 31.31
CA LEU A 14 2.65 -10.99 30.00
C LEU A 14 2.10 -11.97 28.95
N PHE A 15 1.79 -13.20 29.33
CA PHE A 15 1.21 -14.21 28.44
C PHE A 15 -0.31 -14.24 28.45
N SER A 16 -0.97 -13.82 29.53
CA SER A 16 -2.43 -13.82 29.65
C SER A 16 -3.11 -12.85 28.69
N VAL A 17 -2.53 -11.67 28.45
CA VAL A 17 -3.12 -10.67 27.53
C VAL A 17 -3.09 -11.16 26.07
N PRO A 18 -1.94 -11.65 25.53
CA PRO A 18 -1.91 -12.30 24.22
C PRO A 18 -2.82 -13.54 24.12
N LEU A 19 -2.86 -14.36 25.18
CA LEU A 19 -3.66 -15.58 25.21
C LEU A 19 -5.17 -15.27 25.21
N GLN A 20 -5.61 -14.26 25.94
CA GLN A 20 -7.00 -13.80 25.94
C GLN A 20 -7.42 -13.26 24.57
N PHE A 21 -6.51 -12.63 23.84
CA PHE A 21 -6.76 -12.14 22.48
C PHE A 21 -6.77 -13.25 21.44
N TYR A 22 -5.86 -14.22 21.56
CA TYR A 22 -5.83 -15.43 20.72
C TYR A 22 -7.10 -16.28 20.85
N LEU A 23 -7.66 -16.35 22.05
CA LEU A 23 -8.89 -17.10 22.33
C LEU A 23 -10.18 -16.33 22.06
N SER A 24 -10.12 -15.04 21.70
CA SER A 24 -11.33 -14.22 21.48
C SER A 24 -11.92 -14.45 20.09
N PRO A 25 -13.12 -15.05 19.97
CA PRO A 25 -13.75 -15.25 18.68
C PRO A 25 -14.36 -13.93 18.21
N LYS A 26 -13.90 -13.44 17.05
CA LYS A 26 -14.36 -12.22 16.35
C LYS A 26 -13.89 -10.89 16.96
N SER A 27 -12.58 -10.75 17.13
CA SER A 27 -11.94 -9.44 17.17
C SER A 27 -12.33 -8.61 15.93
N SER A 28 -12.66 -7.32 16.11
CA SER A 28 -12.82 -6.34 15.03
C SER A 28 -11.66 -6.45 14.03
N SER A 29 -11.91 -6.19 12.74
CA SER A 29 -10.88 -6.15 11.68
C SER A 29 -9.64 -5.37 12.11
N ASP A 30 -9.87 -4.28 12.83
CA ASP A 30 -8.84 -3.36 13.30
C ASP A 30 -7.91 -4.03 14.31
N ALA A 31 -8.50 -4.79 15.24
CA ALA A 31 -7.75 -5.49 16.27
C ALA A 31 -7.00 -6.71 15.71
N GLN A 32 -7.54 -7.36 14.67
CA GLN A 32 -6.77 -8.36 13.91
C GLN A 32 -5.57 -7.73 13.21
N TYR A 33 -5.75 -6.53 12.63
CA TYR A 33 -4.65 -5.78 12.03
C TYR A 33 -3.55 -5.41 13.02
N TYR A 34 -3.89 -4.79 14.15
CA TYR A 34 -2.88 -4.41 15.14
C TYR A 34 -2.15 -5.63 15.72
N LEU A 35 -2.83 -6.77 15.87
CA LEU A 35 -2.21 -8.00 16.32
C LEU A 35 -1.24 -8.54 15.27
N HIS A 36 -1.66 -8.62 14.01
CA HIS A 36 -0.79 -9.06 12.91
C HIS A 36 0.46 -8.17 12.84
N LYS A 37 0.25 -6.85 12.83
CA LYS A 37 1.33 -5.85 12.83
C LYS A 37 2.28 -6.01 14.00
N PHE A 38 1.76 -6.23 15.21
CA PHE A 38 2.59 -6.46 16.40
C PHE A 38 3.45 -7.72 16.26
N VAL A 39 2.86 -8.83 15.78
CA VAL A 39 3.60 -10.08 15.55
C VAL A 39 4.70 -9.86 14.50
N ASP A 40 4.41 -9.15 13.42
CA ASP A 40 5.38 -8.81 12.38
C ASP A 40 6.51 -7.92 12.93
N GLU A 41 6.18 -6.91 13.73
CA GLU A 41 7.16 -6.03 14.38
C GLU A 41 8.08 -6.81 15.32
N ILE A 42 7.53 -7.74 16.12
CA ILE A 42 8.33 -8.62 16.98
C ILE A 42 9.24 -9.52 16.14
N HIS A 43 8.72 -10.09 15.05
CA HIS A 43 9.52 -10.91 14.14
C HIS A 43 10.65 -10.10 13.48
N GLN A 44 10.37 -8.86 13.05
CA GLN A 44 11.36 -7.95 12.50
C GLN A 44 12.42 -7.55 13.54
N ILE A 45 12.03 -7.29 14.79
CA ILE A 45 12.97 -7.00 15.87
C ILE A 45 13.86 -8.21 16.14
N TYR A 46 13.28 -9.41 16.24
CA TYR A 46 14.02 -10.64 16.46
C TYR A 46 15.00 -10.94 15.32
N SER A 47 14.55 -10.84 14.07
CA SER A 47 15.39 -11.02 12.88
C SER A 47 16.45 -9.92 12.75
N LYS A 48 16.17 -8.67 13.14
CA LYS A 48 17.19 -7.59 13.20
C LYS A 48 18.21 -7.81 14.31
N ILE A 49 17.81 -8.29 15.49
CA ILE A 49 18.72 -8.57 16.60
C ILE A 49 19.66 -9.75 16.26
N ILE A 50 19.10 -10.82 15.70
CA ILE A 50 19.88 -11.99 15.26
C ILE A 50 20.71 -11.69 14.01
N GLY A 51 20.14 -10.94 13.07
CA GLY A 51 20.83 -10.51 11.85
C GLY A 51 21.95 -9.51 12.12
N LYS A 52 21.80 -8.58 13.06
CA LYS A 52 22.88 -7.68 13.51
C LYS A 52 24.02 -8.43 14.20
N PHE A 53 23.71 -9.53 14.89
CA PHE A 53 24.74 -10.41 15.44
C PHE A 53 25.55 -11.12 14.36
N PHE A 54 25.04 -11.23 13.12
CA PHE A 54 25.66 -11.99 12.04
C PHE A 54 26.25 -11.16 10.90
N ASN A 55 25.76 -9.94 10.63
CA ASN A 55 26.17 -9.18 9.44
C ASN A 55 26.61 -7.75 9.80
N PHE A 56 27.92 -7.58 10.02
CA PHE A 56 28.59 -6.28 10.01
C PHE A 56 29.61 -6.21 8.86
N SER A 57 29.19 -5.73 7.68
CA SER A 57 30.06 -5.00 6.73
C SER A 57 29.30 -4.44 5.52
N ASN A 58 29.51 -3.13 5.26
CA ASN A 58 29.67 -2.37 3.99
C ASN A 58 28.78 -2.69 2.75
N LYS A 59 28.31 -1.76 1.90
CA LYS A 59 28.94 -0.54 1.35
C LYS A 59 27.97 0.25 0.40
N LYS A 60 28.25 1.57 0.27
CA LYS A 60 28.21 2.54 -0.88
C LYS A 60 26.98 2.79 -1.81
N VAL A 61 26.57 4.08 -1.80
CA VAL A 61 26.61 5.17 -2.82
C VAL A 61 26.32 4.92 -4.32
N GLY A 62 25.43 5.78 -4.88
CA GLY A 62 25.31 6.24 -6.29
C GLY A 62 23.83 6.41 -6.67
N GLU A 63 23.29 7.41 -7.39
CA GLU A 63 23.76 8.40 -8.37
C GLU A 63 22.82 9.64 -8.37
N MET A 64 23.30 10.78 -8.90
CA MET A 64 22.53 12.01 -9.17
C MET A 64 21.97 11.97 -10.59
N PHE A 65 20.67 12.26 -10.75
CA PHE A 65 20.01 12.45 -12.04
C PHE A 65 19.55 13.89 -12.22
N GLU A 66 19.66 14.37 -13.46
CA GLU A 66 19.29 15.70 -13.91
C GLU A 66 17.78 15.95 -13.81
N GLU A 67 17.45 17.11 -13.23
CA GLU A 67 16.10 17.57 -12.98
C GLU A 67 15.58 18.31 -14.22
N SER A 68 14.75 17.65 -15.03
CA SER A 68 13.94 18.34 -16.03
C SER A 68 12.62 18.78 -15.39
N GLU A 69 12.32 20.08 -15.42
CA GLU A 69 11.03 20.64 -15.01
C GLU A 69 9.89 20.05 -15.85
N GLN A 70 9.25 19.00 -15.34
CA GLN A 70 7.96 18.55 -15.83
C GLN A 70 6.83 19.18 -15.01
N ILE A 71 5.80 19.61 -15.74
CA ILE A 71 4.55 20.20 -15.25
C ILE A 71 3.94 19.25 -14.21
N GLY A 72 3.46 19.79 -13.09
CA GLY A 72 3.06 19.03 -11.89
C GLY A 72 2.09 17.87 -12.13
N ASP A 73 1.28 17.93 -13.19
CA ASP A 73 0.37 16.87 -13.65
C ASP A 73 1.05 15.54 -14.01
N GLU A 74 2.31 15.57 -14.48
CA GLU A 74 2.98 14.39 -15.07
C GLU A 74 3.87 13.63 -14.08
N LYS A 75 4.23 14.24 -12.95
CA LYS A 75 5.20 13.65 -12.02
C LYS A 75 4.70 12.35 -11.40
N GLU A 76 3.42 12.32 -11.02
CA GLU A 76 2.75 11.15 -10.41
C GLU A 76 2.45 10.02 -11.43
N ILE A 77 2.65 10.26 -12.73
CA ILE A 77 2.43 9.25 -13.77
C ILE A 77 3.57 8.23 -13.75
N ILE A 78 3.21 6.95 -13.82
CA ILE A 78 4.16 5.85 -13.95
C ILE A 78 4.61 5.77 -15.40
N GLY A 79 5.92 5.76 -15.64
CA GLY A 79 6.51 5.69 -16.98
C GLY A 79 6.12 4.40 -17.72
N GLU A 80 5.90 4.50 -19.03
CA GLU A 80 5.54 3.36 -19.88
C GLU A 80 6.65 2.29 -19.87
N GLU A 81 7.91 2.71 -19.74
CA GLU A 81 9.05 1.81 -19.57
C GLU A 81 8.96 0.97 -18.28
N THR A 82 8.47 1.55 -17.17
CA THR A 82 8.32 0.84 -15.88
C THR A 82 7.20 -0.20 -15.99
N ILE A 83 6.09 0.15 -16.65
CA ILE A 83 4.96 -0.75 -16.87
C ILE A 83 5.37 -1.91 -17.78
N SER A 84 6.04 -1.62 -18.90
CA SER A 84 6.41 -2.62 -19.91
C SER A 84 7.48 -3.60 -19.45
N LYS A 85 8.40 -3.19 -18.57
CA LYS A 85 9.42 -4.08 -17.99
C LYS A 85 8.91 -4.98 -16.86
N GLY A 86 7.65 -4.83 -16.44
CA GLY A 86 7.10 -5.57 -15.30
C GLY A 86 7.71 -5.14 -13.96
N GLU A 87 8.32 -3.96 -13.89
CA GLU A 87 8.91 -3.38 -12.68
C GLU A 87 7.86 -2.90 -11.66
N MET A 88 6.59 -3.16 -11.94
CA MET A 88 5.46 -2.95 -11.02
C MET A 88 5.36 -4.03 -9.94
N SER A 89 6.07 -5.16 -10.07
CA SER A 89 6.06 -6.23 -9.06
C SER A 89 6.60 -5.70 -7.73
N GLY A 90 5.76 -5.71 -6.70
CA GLY A 90 6.09 -5.21 -5.35
C GLY A 90 6.16 -3.69 -5.20
N LEU A 91 5.98 -2.93 -6.28
CA LEU A 91 6.08 -1.46 -6.30
C LEU A 91 4.79 -0.85 -6.82
N PHE A 92 4.56 0.43 -6.52
CA PHE A 92 3.44 1.21 -7.05
C PHE A 92 2.10 0.48 -6.91
N GLY A 93 1.82 -0.06 -5.72
CA GLY A 93 0.61 -0.84 -5.43
C GLY A 93 0.53 -2.22 -6.09
N GLY A 94 1.52 -2.67 -6.86
CA GLY A 94 1.55 -4.00 -7.50
C GLY A 94 1.99 -5.11 -6.55
N SER A 95 1.27 -5.33 -5.45
CA SER A 95 1.63 -6.35 -4.45
C SER A 95 1.56 -7.77 -5.01
N ASP A 96 2.62 -8.56 -4.82
CA ASP A 96 2.63 -10.00 -5.11
C ASP A 96 2.01 -10.83 -3.97
N GLU A 97 1.91 -10.23 -2.78
CA GLU A 97 1.34 -10.85 -1.59
C GLU A 97 -0.06 -10.30 -1.27
N PRO A 98 -0.96 -11.12 -0.70
CA PRO A 98 -2.26 -10.66 -0.23
C PRO A 98 -2.16 -9.55 0.82
N ARG A 99 -2.90 -8.46 0.62
CA ARG A 99 -3.03 -7.34 1.55
C ARG A 99 -4.06 -7.67 2.62
N HIS A 100 -3.65 -8.52 3.55
CA HIS A 100 -4.48 -8.98 4.66
C HIS A 100 -3.71 -8.96 5.99
N PRO A 101 -4.34 -8.48 7.08
CA PRO A 101 -5.63 -7.79 7.13
C PRO A 101 -5.51 -6.36 6.56
N ARG A 102 -6.63 -5.79 6.09
CA ARG A 102 -6.64 -4.41 5.60
C ARG A 102 -6.43 -3.43 6.77
N PRO A 103 -5.47 -2.49 6.70
CA PRO A 103 -5.30 -1.48 7.75
C PRO A 103 -6.54 -0.58 7.84
N PRO A 104 -7.02 -0.26 9.06
CA PRO A 104 -8.26 0.51 9.24
C PRO A 104 -8.15 1.97 8.78
N HIS A 105 -6.93 2.50 8.68
CA HIS A 105 -6.67 3.87 8.25
C HIS A 105 -6.60 4.04 6.72
N ILE A 106 -6.56 2.95 5.94
CA ILE A 106 -6.66 3.04 4.47
C ILE A 106 -8.07 3.45 4.11
N LYS A 107 -8.23 4.65 3.55
CA LYS A 107 -9.55 5.26 3.36
C LYS A 107 -10.29 4.72 2.14
N TYR A 108 -9.59 4.59 1.02
CA TYR A 108 -10.18 4.18 -0.25
C TYR A 108 -9.91 2.70 -0.57
N LYS A 109 -10.80 2.09 -1.33
CA LYS A 109 -10.77 0.67 -1.69
C LYS A 109 -10.49 0.48 -3.17
N VAL A 110 -9.88 -0.65 -3.49
CA VAL A 110 -9.78 -1.13 -4.87
C VAL A 110 -11.16 -1.19 -5.52
N GLY A 111 -11.24 -0.76 -6.77
CA GLY A 111 -12.45 -0.69 -7.56
C GLY A 111 -13.25 0.60 -7.39
N GLN A 112 -12.92 1.45 -6.41
CA GLN A 112 -13.60 2.74 -6.27
C GLN A 112 -13.16 3.72 -7.35
N VAL A 113 -14.14 4.46 -7.87
CA VAL A 113 -13.91 5.55 -8.80
C VAL A 113 -13.56 6.81 -8.02
N VAL A 114 -12.51 7.48 -8.46
CA VAL A 114 -11.93 8.63 -7.79
C VAL A 114 -11.60 9.74 -8.77
N LYS A 115 -11.35 10.93 -8.22
CA LYS A 115 -10.92 12.11 -8.94
C LYS A 115 -9.74 12.74 -8.21
N HIS A 116 -8.72 13.12 -8.98
CA HIS A 116 -7.57 13.83 -8.45
C HIS A 116 -7.93 15.27 -8.08
N LYS A 117 -7.56 15.73 -6.88
CA LYS A 117 -7.92 17.05 -6.36
C LYS A 117 -7.36 18.22 -7.17
N LEU A 118 -6.08 18.14 -7.52
CA LEU A 118 -5.37 19.22 -8.22
C LEU A 118 -5.51 19.09 -9.75
N HIS A 119 -5.10 17.94 -10.29
CA HIS A 119 -5.11 17.65 -11.73
C HIS A 119 -6.47 17.30 -12.34
N ASN A 120 -7.51 17.16 -11.51
CA ASN A 120 -8.92 17.10 -11.94
C ASN A 120 -9.30 15.94 -12.89
N TYR A 121 -8.45 14.92 -13.06
CA TYR A 121 -8.78 13.71 -13.83
C TYR A 121 -9.49 12.67 -12.96
N ARG A 122 -10.34 11.85 -13.58
CA ARG A 122 -10.96 10.67 -12.96
C ARG A 122 -10.16 9.41 -13.23
N GLY A 123 -10.32 8.44 -12.35
CA GLY A 123 -9.74 7.12 -12.50
C GLY A 123 -10.34 6.11 -11.54
N VAL A 124 -9.86 4.88 -11.62
CA VAL A 124 -10.24 3.80 -10.70
C VAL A 124 -9.02 3.29 -9.96
N ILE A 125 -9.18 3.06 -8.66
CA ILE A 125 -8.12 2.49 -7.82
C ILE A 125 -7.95 1.02 -8.16
N VAL A 126 -6.74 0.63 -8.56
CA VAL A 126 -6.37 -0.77 -8.82
C VAL A 126 -5.42 -1.35 -7.78
N GLY A 127 -4.86 -0.52 -6.91
CA GLY A 127 -4.00 -0.98 -5.83
C GLY A 127 -3.74 0.12 -4.81
N TRP A 128 -3.21 -0.27 -3.67
CA TRP A 128 -2.77 0.65 -2.63
C TRP A 128 -1.59 0.08 -1.85
N ASP A 129 -0.80 0.97 -1.28
CA ASP A 129 0.23 0.69 -0.30
C ASP A 129 0.00 1.50 0.97
N GLU A 130 0.23 0.87 2.13
CA GLU A 130 0.13 1.55 3.45
C GLU A 130 1.12 2.71 3.58
N ARG A 131 2.28 2.57 2.92
CA ARG A 131 3.36 3.55 2.83
C ARG A 131 3.88 3.57 1.41
N VAL A 132 4.49 4.67 0.98
CA VAL A 132 5.06 4.76 -0.37
C VAL A 132 5.99 3.58 -0.67
N LYS A 133 5.70 2.85 -1.75
CA LYS A 133 6.56 1.77 -2.26
C LYS A 133 6.91 2.07 -3.71
N ALA A 134 7.90 2.93 -3.89
CA ALA A 134 8.44 3.31 -5.20
C ALA A 134 9.97 3.40 -5.11
N PRO A 135 10.70 3.32 -6.24
CA PRO A 135 12.13 3.54 -6.24
C PRO A 135 12.50 4.94 -5.74
N ASP A 136 13.63 5.05 -5.04
CA ASP A 136 14.09 6.32 -4.46
C ASP A 136 14.19 7.47 -5.48
N TRP A 137 14.59 7.16 -6.72
CA TRP A 137 14.66 8.16 -7.79
C TRP A 137 13.28 8.72 -8.13
N TRP A 138 12.25 7.89 -8.11
CA TRP A 138 10.88 8.29 -8.42
C TRP A 138 10.33 9.13 -7.27
N ILE A 139 10.52 8.67 -6.03
CA ILE A 139 10.08 9.41 -4.83
C ILE A 139 10.70 10.81 -4.82
N LYS A 140 12.02 10.92 -5.06
CA LYS A 140 12.70 12.23 -5.13
C LYS A 140 12.17 13.10 -6.25
N ARG A 141 11.87 12.52 -7.42
CA ARG A 141 11.33 13.27 -8.56
C ARG A 141 9.93 13.83 -8.29
N VAL A 142 9.07 13.04 -7.63
CA VAL A 142 7.66 13.39 -7.42
C VAL A 142 7.44 14.22 -6.16
N HIS A 143 8.10 13.84 -5.07
CA HIS A 143 7.91 14.42 -3.74
C HIS A 143 9.09 15.28 -3.26
N GLY A 144 10.17 15.36 -4.03
CA GLY A 144 11.36 16.12 -3.65
C GLY A 144 12.06 15.51 -2.43
N THR A 145 12.25 16.30 -1.39
CA THR A 145 12.88 15.89 -0.14
C THR A 145 11.87 15.63 0.98
N GLU A 146 10.57 15.61 0.68
CA GLU A 146 9.53 15.34 1.67
C GLU A 146 9.60 13.86 2.12
N GLU A 147 9.59 13.65 3.43
CA GLU A 147 9.40 12.30 3.98
C GLU A 147 7.91 11.97 3.93
N ILE A 148 7.55 10.96 3.13
CA ILE A 148 6.16 10.56 2.93
C ILE A 148 5.93 9.19 3.58
N ASP A 149 5.09 9.17 4.62
CA ASP A 149 4.60 7.93 5.25
C ASP A 149 3.10 7.71 5.02
N ASP A 150 2.47 8.54 4.17
CA ASP A 150 1.04 8.43 3.85
C ASP A 150 0.74 7.24 2.91
N PRO A 151 -0.48 6.69 2.96
CA PRO A 151 -0.94 5.72 1.99
C PRO A 151 -0.93 6.25 0.56
N ASN A 152 -0.53 5.39 -0.37
CA ASN A 152 -0.47 5.68 -1.80
C ASN A 152 -1.34 4.72 -2.59
N TYR A 153 -1.89 5.20 -3.70
CA TYR A 153 -2.87 4.50 -4.52
C TYR A 153 -2.45 4.46 -5.97
N THR A 154 -2.64 3.31 -6.59
CA THR A 154 -2.44 3.13 -8.03
C THR A 154 -3.76 3.35 -8.73
N ILE A 155 -3.81 4.34 -9.61
CA ILE A 155 -5.02 4.81 -10.26
C ILE A 155 -4.86 4.66 -11.77
N ILE A 156 -5.79 3.94 -12.39
CA ILE A 156 -5.93 3.93 -13.84
C ILE A 156 -6.78 5.11 -14.26
N ILE A 157 -6.24 5.98 -15.11
CA ILE A 157 -6.87 7.25 -15.50
C ILE A 157 -7.88 7.03 -16.62
N ASP A 158 -8.99 7.78 -16.61
CA ASP A 158 -9.96 7.80 -17.69
C ASP A 158 -9.37 8.40 -18.97
N THR A 159 -9.43 7.65 -20.06
CA THR A 159 -9.00 8.11 -21.39
C THR A 159 -9.84 9.25 -21.95
N ARG A 160 -11.00 9.54 -21.36
CA ARG A 160 -11.80 10.73 -21.68
C ARG A 160 -11.27 12.00 -21.02
N ASP A 161 -10.52 11.85 -19.94
CA ASP A 161 -9.92 12.96 -19.19
C ASP A 161 -8.46 13.19 -19.60
N ARG A 162 -7.78 12.16 -20.14
CA ARG A 162 -6.43 12.23 -20.72
C ARG A 162 -6.37 11.48 -22.05
N LEU A 163 -5.80 12.11 -23.09
CA LEU A 163 -5.73 11.53 -24.45
C LEU A 163 -4.95 10.21 -24.52
N VAL A 164 -3.94 10.05 -23.66
CA VAL A 164 -3.09 8.86 -23.59
C VAL A 164 -3.52 8.01 -22.38
N PRO A 165 -3.69 6.69 -22.54
CA PRO A 165 -3.90 5.77 -21.41
C PRO A 165 -2.74 5.87 -20.40
N GLN A 166 -3.05 6.20 -19.15
CA GLN A 166 -2.05 6.47 -18.12
C GLN A 166 -2.42 5.78 -16.80
N ILE A 167 -1.38 5.42 -16.04
CA ILE A 167 -1.49 4.93 -14.67
C ILE A 167 -0.72 5.90 -13.77
N ALA A 168 -1.35 6.34 -12.69
CA ALA A 168 -0.74 7.23 -11.70
C ALA A 168 -0.53 6.50 -10.36
N TYR A 169 0.47 6.95 -9.61
CA TYR A 169 0.68 6.58 -8.22
C TYR A 169 0.53 7.82 -7.34
N VAL A 170 -0.52 7.85 -6.53
CA VAL A 170 -1.08 9.08 -5.98
C VAL A 170 -1.27 8.96 -4.47
N LEU A 171 -0.93 10.04 -3.75
CA LEU A 171 -1.13 10.12 -2.30
C LEU A 171 -2.61 10.18 -1.92
N GLU A 172 -2.99 9.55 -0.80
CA GLU A 172 -4.37 9.54 -0.31
C GLU A 172 -4.98 10.95 -0.21
N ARG A 173 -4.17 11.91 0.27
CA ARG A 173 -4.57 13.31 0.45
C ARG A 173 -4.93 14.02 -0.86
N ASN A 174 -4.51 13.51 -2.01
CA ASN A 174 -4.79 14.07 -3.34
C ASN A 174 -6.04 13.46 -4.00
N ILE A 175 -6.73 12.55 -3.33
CA ILE A 175 -7.84 11.77 -3.90
C ILE A 175 -9.19 12.22 -3.33
N LEU A 176 -10.22 12.25 -4.18
CA LEU A 176 -11.64 12.40 -3.83
C LEU A 176 -12.46 11.28 -4.47
N LEU A 177 -13.55 10.85 -3.82
CA LEU A 177 -14.50 9.93 -4.45
C LEU A 177 -15.19 10.59 -5.65
N SER A 178 -15.43 9.81 -6.68
CA SER A 178 -16.18 10.22 -7.86
C SER A 178 -17.12 9.11 -8.30
N GLU A 179 -17.98 9.42 -9.25
CA GLU A 179 -18.99 8.51 -9.78
C GLU A 179 -18.83 8.34 -11.29
N GLY A 180 -19.43 7.27 -11.81
CA GLY A 180 -19.41 6.95 -13.24
C GLY A 180 -18.27 6.01 -13.61
N GLY A 181 -18.51 5.16 -14.60
CA GLY A 181 -17.50 4.20 -15.07
C GLY A 181 -16.35 4.91 -15.78
N ILE A 182 -15.17 4.32 -15.69
CA ILE A 182 -13.92 4.71 -16.33
C ILE A 182 -13.75 3.98 -17.66
N VAL A 183 -13.24 4.69 -18.67
CA VAL A 183 -12.86 4.11 -19.96
C VAL A 183 -11.34 4.04 -20.02
N HIS A 184 -10.77 2.83 -19.97
CA HIS A 184 -9.33 2.62 -20.15
C HIS A 184 -9.05 1.17 -20.62
N PRO A 185 -8.07 0.92 -21.50
CA PRO A 185 -7.79 -0.42 -22.04
C PRO A 185 -7.54 -1.50 -20.98
N LEU A 186 -6.90 -1.12 -19.87
CA LEU A 186 -6.56 -2.02 -18.77
C LEU A 186 -7.72 -2.32 -17.79
N ILE A 187 -8.89 -1.68 -17.91
CA ILE A 187 -10.02 -1.92 -16.98
C ILE A 187 -10.37 -3.41 -16.93
N ASN A 188 -10.46 -4.03 -18.10
CA ASN A 188 -10.84 -5.43 -18.23
C ASN A 188 -9.79 -6.40 -17.68
N HIS A 189 -8.55 -5.94 -17.42
CA HIS A 189 -7.52 -6.76 -16.79
C HIS A 189 -7.78 -6.95 -15.29
N TYR A 190 -8.23 -5.89 -14.61
CA TYR A 190 -8.47 -5.88 -13.16
C TYR A 190 -9.91 -6.23 -12.78
N PHE A 191 -10.88 -5.78 -13.55
CA PHE A 191 -12.30 -5.79 -13.17
C PHE A 191 -13.17 -6.62 -14.12
N GLU A 192 -14.24 -7.19 -13.57
CA GLU A 192 -15.23 -7.98 -14.32
C GLU A 192 -16.52 -7.21 -14.63
N SER A 193 -16.91 -6.27 -13.76
CA SER A 193 -18.13 -5.48 -13.92
C SER A 193 -18.06 -4.18 -13.12
N PHE A 194 -19.00 -3.27 -13.41
CA PHE A 194 -19.18 -2.00 -12.69
C PHE A 194 -20.64 -1.90 -12.22
N ASP A 195 -20.85 -1.64 -10.93
CA ASP A 195 -22.18 -1.58 -10.32
C ASP A 195 -22.82 -0.18 -10.32
N GLY A 196 -22.15 0.79 -10.94
CA GLY A 196 -22.54 2.21 -10.94
C GLY A 196 -21.76 3.06 -9.95
N LYS A 197 -21.12 2.45 -8.94
CA LYS A 197 -20.30 3.14 -7.92
C LYS A 197 -18.90 2.54 -7.79
N CYS A 198 -18.79 1.22 -7.83
CA CYS A 198 -17.56 0.47 -7.63
C CYS A 198 -17.41 -0.61 -8.71
N TYR A 199 -16.16 -0.87 -9.08
CA TYR A 199 -15.81 -2.00 -9.91
C TYR A 199 -15.64 -3.26 -9.08
N LYS A 200 -16.10 -4.39 -9.62
CA LYS A 200 -15.90 -5.69 -9.02
C LYS A 200 -14.59 -6.31 -9.54
N SER A 201 -13.67 -6.60 -8.63
CA SER A 201 -12.37 -7.20 -8.96
C SER A 201 -12.51 -8.61 -9.52
N ARG A 202 -11.65 -8.95 -10.48
CA ARG A 202 -11.47 -10.33 -10.97
C ARG A 202 -10.88 -11.22 -9.86
N PRO A 203 -11.01 -12.56 -9.97
CA PRO A 203 -10.53 -13.48 -8.94
C PRO A 203 -9.06 -13.29 -8.55
N TRP A 204 -8.17 -13.12 -9.53
CA TRP A 204 -6.74 -12.92 -9.26
C TRP A 204 -6.48 -11.64 -8.45
N HIS A 205 -7.18 -10.55 -8.80
CA HIS A 205 -7.02 -9.24 -8.15
C HIS A 205 -7.64 -9.24 -6.75
N LYS A 206 -8.75 -9.95 -6.59
CA LYS A 206 -9.37 -10.20 -5.27
C LYS A 206 -8.46 -11.03 -4.36
N ASN A 207 -7.64 -11.94 -4.89
CA ASN A 207 -6.67 -12.67 -4.06
C ASN A 207 -5.60 -11.74 -3.48
N VAL A 208 -5.22 -10.68 -4.21
CA VAL A 208 -4.29 -9.66 -3.72
C VAL A 208 -4.98 -8.71 -2.73
N TYR A 209 -6.25 -8.34 -2.98
CA TYR A 209 -7.03 -7.43 -2.13
C TYR A 209 -8.31 -8.11 -1.60
N PRO A 210 -8.20 -9.09 -0.68
CA PRO A 210 -9.34 -9.92 -0.29
C PRO A 210 -10.40 -9.18 0.55
N ASN A 211 -10.02 -8.05 1.17
CA ASN A 211 -10.84 -7.28 2.11
C ASN A 211 -11.43 -5.98 1.51
N ASP A 212 -11.22 -5.75 0.21
CA ASP A 212 -11.69 -4.56 -0.50
C ASP A 212 -13.09 -4.78 -1.10
#